data_AF-L0G924-F1
#
_entry.id   AF-L0G924-F1
#
_cell.length_a   1.000
_cell.length_b   1.000
_cell.length_c   1.000
_cell.angle_alpha   90.00
_cell.angle_beta   90.00
_cell.angle_gamma   90.00
#
_symmetry.space_group_name_H-M   'P 1'
#
loop_
_entity.id
_entity.type
_entity.pdbx_description
1 polymer ?
#
loop_
_entity_poly.entity_id
_entity_poly.type
_entity_poly.pdbx_seq_one_letter_code
_entity_poly.pdbx_strand_id
1 'polypeptide(L)' 'DFDSKDPENEVIKPTIEGMLSIMKSCKKAKVKKLVFTSSAGTVDVQPTKKQVYDESCWSDIDFVRSVKMTGW' A
#
# COMPACT_ATOMS: atom_id res chain seq x y z
N ASP A 1 -19.95 -1.18 -4.58
CA ASP A 1 -19.41 0.14 -4.92
C ASP A 1 -18.16 0.30 -4.07
N PHE A 2 -16.99 0.18 -4.68
CA PHE A 2 -15.69 0.21 -3.99
C PHE A 2 -14.97 1.54 -4.19
N ASP A 3 -15.58 2.46 -4.93
CA ASP A 3 -14.98 3.75 -5.26
C ASP A 3 -15.29 4.74 -4.14
N SER A 4 -14.25 5.22 -3.46
CA SER A 4 -14.38 6.28 -2.47
C SER A 4 -14.50 7.64 -3.17
N LYS A 5 -15.31 8.54 -2.59
CA LYS A 5 -15.34 9.96 -3.00
C LYS A 5 -14.15 10.75 -2.43
N ASP A 6 -13.53 10.23 -1.38
CA ASP A 6 -12.39 10.82 -0.68
C ASP A 6 -11.38 9.73 -0.28
N PRO A 7 -10.72 9.11 -1.27
CA PRO A 7 -9.82 7.96 -1.07
C PRO A 7 -8.70 8.27 -0.07
N GLU A 8 -8.26 9.52 -0.01
CA GLU A 8 -7.19 9.97 0.87
C GLU A 8 -7.59 9.82 2.34
N ASN A 9 -8.81 10.23 2.70
CA ASN A 9 -9.28 10.22 4.09
C ASN A 9 -10.02 8.93 4.46
N GLU A 10 -10.62 8.22 3.49
CA GLU A 10 -11.39 7.00 3.76
C GLU A 10 -10.54 5.71 3.66
N VAL A 11 -9.47 5.72 2.86
CA VAL A 11 -8.66 4.51 2.58
C VAL A 11 -7.18 4.73 2.89
N ILE A 12 -6.53 5.70 2.26
CA ILE A 12 -5.06 5.84 2.26
C ILE A 12 -4.53 6.21 3.65
N LYS A 13 -4.97 7.34 4.22
CA LYS A 13 -4.51 7.77 5.56
C LYS A 13 -4.87 6.75 6.65
N PRO A 14 -6.12 6.24 6.74
CA PRO A 14 -6.46 5.23 7.74
C PRO A 14 -5.60 3.97 7.63
N THR A 15 -5.26 3.52 6.41
CA THR A 15 -4.39 2.36 6.20
C THR A 15 -2.98 2.63 6.71
N ILE A 16 -2.39 3.79 6.38
CA ILE A 16 -1.05 4.17 6.83
C ILE A 16 -1.02 4.30 8.37
N GLU A 17 -1.95 5.05 8.95
CA GLU A 17 -2.02 5.29 10.38
C GLU A 17 -2.31 4.00 11.18
N GLY A 18 -3.22 3.16 10.67
CA GLY A 18 -3.54 1.85 11.24
C GLY A 18 -2.33 0.94 11.28
N MET A 19 -1.60 0.81 10.17
CA MET A 19 -0.38 -0.01 10.12
C MET A 19 0.71 0.52 11.05
N LEU A 20 0.94 1.84 11.09
CA LEU A 20 1.89 2.44 12.02
C LEU A 20 1.51 2.21 13.49
N SER A 21 0.22 2.29 13.82
CA SER A 21 -0.31 2.01 15.15
C SER A 21 -0.06 0.56 15.57
N ILE A 22 -0.30 -0.40 14.67
CA ILE A 22 -0.01 -1.83 14.89
C ILE A 22 1.49 -2.03 15.13
N MET A 23 2.36 -1.48 14.27
CA MET A 23 3.82 -1.61 14.41
C MET A 23 4.32 -1.03 15.75
N LYS A 24 3.82 0.14 16.15
CA LYS A 24 4.13 0.76 17.46
C LYS A 24 3.69 -0.14 18.62
N SER A 25 2.51 -0.75 18.52
CA SER A 25 1.97 -1.68 19.51
C SER A 25 2.80 -2.96 19.62
N CYS A 26 3.17 -3.57 18.48
CA CYS A 26 4.05 -4.72 18.43
C CYS A 26 5.42 -4.43 19.07
N LYS A 27 5.98 -3.26 18.79
CA LYS A 27 7.23 -2.80 19.42
C LYS A 27 7.10 -2.69 20.94
N LYS A 28 6.01 -2.06 21.44
CA LYS A 28 5.74 -1.92 22.88
C LYS A 28 5.56 -3.27 23.57
N ALA A 29 4.88 -4.21 22.91
CA ALA A 29 4.64 -5.56 23.40
C ALA A 29 5.85 -6.51 23.22
N LYS A 30 6.97 -6.04 22.66
CA LYS A 30 8.17 -6.83 22.35
C LYS A 30 7.86 -8.06 21.49
N VAL A 31 6.97 -7.90 20.51
CA VAL A 31 6.66 -8.93 19.51
C VAL A 31 7.94 -9.32 18.77
N LYS A 32 8.20 -10.62 18.66
CA LYS A 32 9.44 -11.15 18.04
C LYS A 32 9.47 -11.01 16.52
N LYS A 33 8.32 -11.11 15.85
CA LYS A 33 8.21 -11.02 14.38
C LYS A 33 6.84 -10.49 13.99
N LEU A 34 6.81 -9.57 13.04
CA LEU A 34 5.61 -9.06 12.38
C LEU A 34 5.69 -9.47 10.90
N VAL A 35 4.61 -9.99 10.35
CA VAL A 35 4.46 -10.26 8.92
C VAL A 35 3.35 -9.35 8.41
N PHE A 36 3.67 -8.53 7.41
CA PHE A 36 2.71 -7.65 6.76
C PHE A 36 2.40 -8.19 5.37
N THR A 37 1.13 -8.52 5.14
CA THR A 37 0.64 -8.92 3.83
C THR A 37 0.41 -7.66 2.99
N SER A 38 1.37 -7.38 2.10
CA SER A 38 1.22 -6.35 1.07
C SER A 38 0.48 -6.91 -0.16
N SER A 39 0.65 -6.30 -1.33
CA SER A 39 0.00 -6.70 -2.59
C SER A 39 0.98 -6.64 -3.76
N ALA A 40 0.69 -7.39 -4.83
CA ALA A 40 1.42 -7.26 -6.10
C ALA A 40 1.35 -5.82 -6.65
N GLY A 41 0.22 -5.12 -6.42
CA GLY A 41 0.04 -3.73 -6.81
C GLY A 41 0.98 -2.73 -6.11
N THR A 42 1.78 -3.17 -5.15
CA THR A 42 2.86 -2.35 -4.58
C THR A 42 4.10 -2.33 -5.48
N VAL A 43 4.28 -3.33 -6.35
CA VAL A 43 5.51 -3.49 -7.15
C VAL A 43 5.32 -3.36 -8.67
N ASP A 44 4.10 -3.57 -9.20
CA ASP A 44 3.90 -3.76 -10.65
C ASP A 44 3.08 -2.70 -11.39
N VAL A 45 2.60 -1.66 -10.70
CA VAL A 45 1.74 -0.63 -11.30
C VAL A 45 2.59 0.51 -11.84
N GLN A 46 2.74 0.55 -13.16
CA GLN A 46 3.53 1.56 -13.86
C GLN A 46 3.09 1.71 -15.32
N PRO A 47 3.37 2.83 -16.00
CA PRO A 47 2.92 3.08 -17.37
C PRO A 47 3.42 2.04 -18.39
N THR A 48 4.66 1.59 -18.23
CA THR A 48 5.29 0.58 -19.09
C THR A 48 5.65 -0.63 -18.24
N LYS A 49 5.06 -1.79 -18.51
CA LYS A 49 5.31 -3.01 -17.71
C LYS A 49 6.73 -3.53 -17.89
N LYS A 50 7.31 -4.08 -16.81
CA LYS A 50 8.56 -4.84 -16.89
C LYS A 50 8.26 -6.30 -17.23
N GLN A 51 9.24 -6.99 -17.82
CA GLN A 51 9.13 -8.44 -18.04
C GLN A 51 9.30 -9.25 -16.75
N VAL A 52 10.11 -8.73 -15.82
CA VAL A 52 10.41 -9.35 -14.52
C VAL A 52 10.35 -8.27 -13.45
N TYR A 53 9.76 -8.64 -12.31
CA TYR A 53 9.71 -7.83 -11.10
C TYR A 53 10.42 -8.57 -9.98
N ASP A 54 11.17 -7.83 -9.18
CA ASP A 54 11.88 -8.31 -8.00
C ASP A 54 11.47 -7.48 -6.77
N GLU A 55 12.01 -7.83 -5.60
CA GLU A 55 11.69 -7.19 -4.33
C GLU A 55 12.22 -5.76 -4.20
N SER A 56 13.03 -5.29 -5.16
CA SER A 56 13.48 -3.90 -5.23
C SER A 56 12.53 -2.99 -6.02
N CYS A 57 11.57 -3.57 -6.75
CA CYS A 57 10.61 -2.83 -7.55
C CYS A 57 9.56 -2.12 -6.69
N TRP A 58 9.10 -0.98 -7.20
CA TRP A 58 8.01 -0.20 -6.64
C TRP A 58 7.11 0.31 -7.76
N SER A 59 5.82 0.38 -7.48
CA SER A 59 4.85 1.01 -8.36
C SER A 59 5.09 2.52 -8.45
N ASP A 60 4.79 3.08 -9.62
CA ASP A 60 4.84 4.51 -9.87
C ASP A 60 3.62 5.18 -9.20
N ILE A 61 3.88 5.87 -8.09
CA ILE A 61 2.84 6.51 -7.26
C ILE A 61 2.08 7.58 -8.05
N ASP A 62 2.75 8.33 -8.93
CA ASP A 62 2.11 9.38 -9.71
C ASP A 62 1.19 8.76 -10.77
N PHE A 63 1.63 7.65 -11.38
CA PHE A 63 0.77 6.87 -12.28
C PHE A 63 -0.45 6.29 -11.54
N VAL A 64 -0.25 5.65 -10.39
CA VAL A 64 -1.32 5.07 -9.55
C VAL A 64 -2.39 6.14 -9.22
N ARG A 65 -1.95 7.34 -8.81
CA ARG A 65 -2.85 8.47 -8.54
C ARG A 65 -3.58 8.95 -9.78
N SER A 66 -2.91 8.99 -10.92
CA SER A 66 -3.50 9.46 -12.19
C SER A 66 -4.60 8.54 -12.71
N VAL A 67 -4.44 7.22 -12.54
CA VAL A 67 -5.40 6.22 -13.05
C VAL A 67 -6.50 5.87 -12.05
N LYS A 68 -6.40 6.35 -10.80
CA LYS A 68 -7.33 6.06 -9.70
C LYS A 68 -7.58 4.57 -9.56
N MET A 69 -6.52 3.85 -9.20
CA MET A 69 -6.56 2.39 -9.12
C MET A 69 -7.73 1.89 -8.25
N THR A 70 -8.34 0.76 -8.65
CA THR A 70 -9.51 0.20 -7.97
C THR A 70 -9.28 0.00 -6.47
N GLY A 71 -10.27 0.37 -5.65
CA GLY A 71 -10.18 0.29 -4.19
C GLY A 71 -9.52 1.50 -3.53
N TRP A 72 -9.30 2.58 -4.29
CA TRP A 72 -9.08 3.93 -3.78
C TRP A 72 -10.41 4.52 -3.34
#